data_AF-A0A821DDF1-F1
#
_entry.id   AF-A0A821DDF1-F1
#
_cell.length_a   1.000
_cell.length_b   1.000
_cell.length_c   1.000
_cell.angle_alpha   90.00
_cell.angle_beta   90.00
_cell.angle_gamma   90.00
#
_symmetry.space_group_name_H-M   'P 1'
#
loop_
_entity.id
_entity.type
_entity.pdbx_description
1 polymer ?
#
loop_
_entity_poly.entity_id
_entity_poly.type
_entity_poly.pdbx_seq_one_letter_code
_entity_poly.pdbx_strand_id
1 'polypeptide(L)'
;MQIRGHTLIWTTDQRIPNWLLQQESSITSDKAKSLLNDYIKAVIGRYRGKIPSWDVVNEAVDDAQNNSHPFNMRNCFWYRKLGQDFFKYAFIFAHLADPQAKLYYNDYNIEGMGSKANSAFQLITWARSQGAIIHGVGLQWHVELWAMLRSGDQYCQNVQRLIDNGFEFMVTELDVALPMNGSKPQNANDL
;
A
#
# COMPACT_ATOMS: atom_id res chain seq x y z
N MET A 1 -0.32 14.94 19.04
CA MET A 1 0.07 14.49 17.69
C MET A 1 -0.69 13.23 17.36
N GLN A 2 -1.29 13.12 16.17
CA GLN A 2 -1.90 11.87 15.70
C GLN A 2 -0.83 10.99 15.04
N ILE A 3 -1.00 9.67 15.11
CA ILE A 3 -0.05 8.68 14.55
C ILE A 3 -0.73 7.98 13.37
N ARG A 4 0.00 7.85 12.26
CA ARG A 4 -0.39 7.00 11.12
C ARG A 4 0.38 5.69 11.26
N GLY A 5 -0.32 4.56 11.36
CA GLY A 5 0.31 3.25 11.45
C GLY A 5 0.81 2.82 10.08
N HIS A 6 2.13 2.75 9.91
CA HIS A 6 2.77 2.37 8.65
C HIS A 6 3.79 1.25 8.91
N THR A 7 3.68 0.07 8.32
CA THR A 7 2.53 -0.51 7.60
C THR A 7 2.30 -1.92 8.16
N LEU A 8 1.12 -2.50 7.92
CA LEU A 8 0.86 -3.89 8.32
C LEU A 8 1.46 -4.86 7.30
N ILE A 9 1.09 -4.73 6.03
CA ILE A 9 1.53 -5.65 4.97
C ILE A 9 2.29 -4.86 3.91
N TRP A 10 3.61 -5.01 3.88
CA TRP A 10 4.43 -4.51 2.78
C TRP A 10 4.71 -5.63 1.79
N THR A 11 4.32 -5.46 0.54
CA THR A 11 4.34 -6.48 -0.53
C THR A 11 5.71 -6.66 -1.17
N THR A 12 6.71 -6.96 -0.33
CA THR A 12 8.05 -7.36 -0.71
C THR A 12 8.60 -8.38 0.30
N ASP A 13 9.28 -9.42 -0.19
CA ASP A 13 9.85 -10.46 0.68
C ASP A 13 10.94 -9.90 1.59
N GLN A 14 11.58 -8.77 1.23
CA GLN A 14 12.57 -8.09 2.06
C GLN A 14 12.02 -7.53 3.38
N ARG A 15 10.70 -7.49 3.53
CA ARG A 15 10.00 -7.00 4.74
C ARG A 15 9.27 -8.12 5.47
N ILE A 16 9.35 -9.35 4.96
CA ILE A 16 8.80 -10.53 5.61
C ILE A 16 9.86 -11.12 6.55
N PRO A 17 9.49 -11.53 7.79
CA PRO A 17 10.44 -12.16 8.69
C PRO A 17 11.08 -13.41 8.09
N ASN A 18 12.41 -13.52 8.15
CA ASN A 18 13.16 -14.62 7.54
C ASN A 18 12.68 -16.01 7.98
N TRP A 19 12.30 -16.17 9.25
CA TRP A 19 11.79 -17.45 9.76
C TRP A 19 10.51 -17.91 9.05
N LEU A 20 9.69 -16.97 8.56
CA LEU A 20 8.46 -17.27 7.85
C LEU A 20 8.74 -17.65 6.40
N LEU A 21 9.66 -16.94 5.73
CA LEU A 21 10.11 -17.25 4.37
C LEU A 21 10.77 -18.63 4.29
N GLN A 22 11.58 -18.99 5.28
CA GLN A 22 12.23 -20.31 5.36
C GLN A 22 11.24 -21.48 5.42
N GLN A 23 9.99 -21.22 5.82
CA GLN A 23 8.94 -22.24 5.95
C GLN A 23 7.90 -22.16 4.82
N GLU A 24 8.07 -21.27 3.84
CA GLU A 24 7.03 -20.93 2.84
C GLU A 24 6.45 -22.14 2.11
N SER A 25 7.29 -23.10 1.74
CA SER A 25 6.91 -24.33 1.03
C SER A 25 5.97 -25.23 1.85
N SER A 26 6.08 -25.20 3.18
CA SER A 26 5.27 -25.99 4.10
C SER A 26 3.97 -25.31 4.53
N ILE A 27 3.85 -24.00 4.31
CA ILE A 27 2.69 -23.22 4.73
C ILE A 27 1.56 -23.45 3.73
N THR A 28 0.38 -23.89 4.18
CA THR A 28 -0.80 -23.96 3.31
C THR A 28 -1.49 -22.60 3.17
N SER A 29 -2.38 -22.43 2.20
CA SER A 29 -3.19 -21.20 2.07
C SER A 29 -4.03 -20.94 3.33
N ASP A 30 -4.63 -21.95 3.94
CA ASP A 30 -5.38 -21.79 5.19
C ASP A 30 -4.50 -21.35 6.36
N LYS A 31 -3.28 -21.91 6.45
CA LYS A 31 -2.32 -21.49 7.46
C LYS A 31 -1.85 -20.05 7.21
N ALA A 32 -1.59 -19.67 5.97
CA ALA A 32 -1.22 -18.30 5.60
C ALA A 32 -2.35 -17.30 5.93
N LYS A 33 -3.61 -17.64 5.63
CA LYS A 33 -4.76 -16.81 5.98
C LYS A 33 -4.89 -16.63 7.49
N SER A 34 -4.66 -17.70 8.26
CA SER A 34 -4.67 -17.65 9.72
C SER A 34 -3.53 -16.78 10.26
N LEU A 35 -2.30 -16.93 9.73
CA LEU A 35 -1.15 -16.11 10.11
C LEU A 35 -1.37 -14.62 9.81
N LEU A 36 -1.95 -14.30 8.65
CA LEU A 36 -2.32 -12.93 8.28
C LEU A 36 -3.31 -12.33 9.29
N ASN A 37 -4.37 -13.07 9.60
CA ASN A 37 -5.36 -12.67 10.60
C ASN A 37 -4.74 -12.46 11.99
N ASP A 38 -3.91 -13.39 12.45
CA ASP A 38 -3.33 -13.36 13.79
C ASP A 38 -2.36 -12.18 13.94
N TYR A 39 -1.53 -11.94 12.92
CA TYR A 39 -0.63 -10.79 12.87
C TYR A 39 -1.39 -9.46 12.93
N ILE A 40 -2.38 -9.26 12.05
CA ILE A 40 -3.15 -8.01 11.98
C ILE A 40 -3.91 -7.78 13.30
N LYS A 41 -4.57 -8.81 13.83
CA LYS A 41 -5.27 -8.72 15.12
C LYS A 41 -4.32 -8.39 16.26
N ALA A 42 -3.13 -8.98 16.32
CA ALA A 42 -2.17 -8.70 17.37
C ALA A 42 -1.66 -7.25 17.31
N VAL A 43 -1.30 -6.75 16.13
CA VAL A 43 -0.76 -5.39 15.96
C VAL A 43 -1.84 -4.34 16.17
N ILE A 44 -2.94 -4.39 15.41
CA ILE A 44 -4.02 -3.42 15.56
C ILE A 44 -4.65 -3.52 16.94
N GLY A 45 -4.90 -4.74 17.45
CA GLY A 45 -5.46 -4.94 18.78
C GLY A 45 -4.63 -4.30 19.90
N ARG A 46 -3.30 -4.34 19.80
CA ARG A 46 -2.39 -3.66 20.75
C ARG A 46 -2.56 -2.13 20.74
N TYR A 47 -2.88 -1.55 19.60
CA TYR A 47 -2.99 -0.10 19.40
C TYR A 47 -4.42 0.40 19.16
N ARG A 48 -5.43 -0.44 19.41
CA ARG A 48 -6.85 -0.12 19.20
C ARG A 48 -7.21 1.19 19.89
N GLY A 49 -7.86 2.09 19.16
CA GLY A 49 -8.25 3.42 19.64
C GLY A 49 -7.10 4.43 19.86
N LYS A 50 -5.84 4.04 19.64
CA LYS A 50 -4.66 4.92 19.76
C LYS A 50 -4.12 5.37 18.41
N ILE A 51 -4.23 4.52 17.40
CA ILE A 51 -3.81 4.81 16.02
C ILE A 51 -5.06 5.03 15.17
N PRO A 52 -5.38 6.28 14.79
CA PRO A 52 -6.60 6.60 14.04
C PRO A 52 -6.59 6.15 12.59
N SER A 53 -5.42 5.88 12.00
CA SER A 53 -5.30 5.43 10.61
C SER A 53 -4.17 4.43 10.41
N TRP A 54 -4.39 3.46 9.52
CA TRP A 54 -3.41 2.44 9.14
C TRP A 54 -3.24 2.37 7.63
N ASP A 55 -1.99 2.32 7.19
CA ASP A 55 -1.62 1.78 5.89
C ASP A 55 -1.65 0.25 6.02
N VAL A 56 -2.76 -0.36 5.60
CA VAL A 56 -3.01 -1.80 5.79
C VAL A 56 -2.17 -2.61 4.82
N VAL A 57 -2.11 -2.18 3.56
CA VAL A 57 -1.25 -2.76 2.54
C VAL A 57 -0.44 -1.63 1.90
N ASN A 58 0.86 -1.84 1.78
CA ASN A 58 1.81 -0.93 1.16
C ASN A 58 2.39 -1.55 -0.12
N GLU A 59 2.32 -0.82 -1.23
CA GLU A 59 3.01 -1.10 -2.52
C GLU A 59 2.59 -2.39 -3.24
N ALA A 60 1.31 -2.73 -3.23
CA ALA A 60 0.81 -4.00 -3.76
C ALA A 60 0.92 -4.15 -5.28
N VAL A 61 1.02 -3.04 -6.02
CA VAL A 61 1.08 -3.04 -7.48
C VAL A 61 2.54 -2.92 -7.95
N ASP A 62 2.89 -3.73 -8.96
CA ASP A 62 4.20 -3.72 -9.58
C ASP A 62 4.40 -2.47 -10.44
N ASP A 63 5.65 -2.00 -10.56
CA ASP A 63 6.00 -0.89 -11.45
C ASP A 63 6.02 -1.34 -12.91
N ALA A 64 6.44 -2.58 -13.15
CA ALA A 64 6.46 -3.16 -14.49
C ALA A 64 5.10 -3.77 -14.81
N GLN A 65 4.57 -3.49 -16.00
CA GLN A 65 3.36 -4.14 -16.53
C GLN A 65 3.69 -5.44 -17.28
N ASN A 66 4.65 -6.22 -16.77
CA ASN A 66 5.16 -7.41 -17.45
C ASN A 66 4.81 -8.72 -16.75
N ASN A 67 4.00 -8.67 -15.68
CA ASN A 67 3.44 -9.86 -15.06
C ASN A 67 1.95 -10.03 -15.42
N SER A 68 1.49 -11.27 -15.43
CA SER A 68 0.09 -11.61 -15.70
C SER A 68 -0.75 -11.72 -14.43
N HIS A 69 -0.28 -11.15 -13.32
CA HIS A 69 -1.03 -11.21 -12.07
C HIS A 69 -2.25 -10.30 -12.16
N PRO A 70 -3.41 -10.70 -11.58
CA PRO A 70 -4.55 -9.81 -11.48
C PRO A 70 -4.16 -8.46 -10.88
N PHE A 71 -4.64 -7.38 -11.48
CA PHE A 71 -4.34 -6.01 -11.08
C PHE A 71 -2.84 -5.64 -11.07
N ASN A 72 -2.01 -6.36 -11.83
CA ASN A 72 -0.55 -6.16 -11.86
C ASN A 72 0.09 -6.26 -10.45
N MET A 73 -0.40 -7.17 -9.60
CA MET A 73 0.08 -7.29 -8.22
C MET A 73 1.50 -7.85 -8.14
N ARG A 74 2.29 -7.33 -7.19
CA ARG A 74 3.65 -7.79 -6.93
C ARG A 74 3.68 -9.24 -6.48
N ASN A 75 4.73 -9.94 -6.93
CA ASN A 75 5.06 -11.25 -6.41
C ASN A 75 5.68 -11.14 -5.00
N CYS A 76 4.89 -11.35 -3.96
CA CYS A 76 5.35 -11.42 -2.57
C CYS A 76 4.82 -12.68 -1.89
N PHE A 77 5.37 -13.02 -0.72
CA PHE A 77 4.93 -14.15 0.12
C PHE A 77 3.40 -14.25 0.21
N TRP A 78 2.72 -13.15 0.56
CA TRP A 78 1.26 -13.17 0.72
C TRP A 78 0.52 -13.46 -0.58
N TYR A 79 0.96 -12.89 -1.70
CA TYR A 79 0.40 -13.19 -3.02
C TYR A 79 0.65 -14.65 -3.42
N ARG A 80 1.86 -15.20 -3.20
CA ARG A 80 2.15 -16.60 -3.49
C ARG A 80 1.33 -17.57 -2.66
N LYS A 81 0.98 -17.21 -1.41
CA LYS A 81 0.17 -18.08 -0.53
C LYS A 81 -1.33 -17.96 -0.75
N LEU A 82 -1.83 -16.78 -1.10
CA LEU A 82 -3.26 -16.46 -1.05
C LEU A 82 -3.81 -15.84 -2.36
N GLY A 83 -2.97 -15.60 -3.36
CA GLY A 83 -3.33 -14.83 -4.56
C GLY A 83 -3.78 -13.41 -4.20
N GLN A 84 -4.56 -12.77 -5.07
CA GLN A 84 -5.14 -11.44 -4.82
C GLN A 84 -5.97 -11.33 -3.53
N ASP A 85 -6.46 -12.46 -3.01
CA ASP A 85 -7.33 -12.50 -1.83
C ASP A 85 -6.62 -12.06 -0.54
N PHE A 86 -5.28 -12.10 -0.46
CA PHE A 86 -4.58 -11.54 0.72
C PHE A 86 -4.95 -10.07 0.94
N PHE A 87 -5.13 -9.32 -0.15
CA PHE A 87 -5.41 -7.89 -0.10
C PHE A 87 -6.76 -7.64 0.58
N LYS A 88 -7.84 -8.27 0.10
CA LYS A 88 -9.16 -8.13 0.73
C LYS A 88 -9.18 -8.66 2.16
N TYR A 89 -8.49 -9.78 2.43
CA TYR A 89 -8.42 -10.34 3.79
C TYR A 89 -7.71 -9.39 4.76
N ALA A 90 -6.63 -8.73 4.34
CA ALA A 90 -5.92 -7.78 5.19
C ALA A 90 -6.84 -6.65 5.67
N PHE A 91 -7.61 -6.04 4.76
CA PHE A 91 -8.56 -4.98 5.11
C PHE A 91 -9.74 -5.49 5.95
N ILE A 92 -10.29 -6.67 5.64
CA ILE A 92 -11.36 -7.28 6.45
C ILE A 92 -10.87 -7.52 7.88
N PHE A 93 -9.70 -8.15 8.05
CA PHE A 93 -9.14 -8.42 9.37
C PHE A 93 -8.76 -7.13 10.10
N ALA A 94 -8.28 -6.11 9.39
CA ALA A 94 -7.96 -4.83 9.98
C ALA A 94 -9.21 -4.13 10.54
N HIS A 95 -10.30 -4.10 9.76
CA HIS A 95 -11.56 -3.52 10.20
C HIS A 95 -12.17 -4.27 11.39
N LEU A 96 -12.12 -5.61 11.39
CA LEU A 96 -12.57 -6.41 12.54
C LEU A 96 -11.70 -6.16 13.79
N ALA A 97 -10.41 -5.88 13.62
CA ALA A 97 -9.49 -5.62 14.70
C ALA A 97 -9.60 -4.20 15.28
N ASP A 98 -10.03 -3.20 14.52
CA ASP A 98 -10.45 -1.88 15.02
C ASP A 98 -11.42 -1.21 14.03
N PRO A 99 -12.75 -1.29 14.25
CA PRO A 99 -13.73 -0.70 13.35
C PRO A 99 -13.70 0.83 13.29
N GLN A 100 -13.03 1.50 14.25
CA GLN A 100 -12.94 2.96 14.30
C GLN A 100 -11.73 3.51 13.56
N ALA A 101 -10.73 2.68 13.27
CA ALA A 101 -9.54 3.10 12.54
C ALA A 101 -9.85 3.26 11.04
N LYS A 102 -9.37 4.35 10.45
CA LYS A 102 -9.39 4.52 8.99
C LYS A 102 -8.32 3.65 8.35
N LEU A 103 -8.66 3.02 7.23
CA LEU A 103 -7.84 1.99 6.59
C LEU A 103 -7.47 2.43 5.18
N TYR A 104 -6.18 2.48 4.89
CA TYR A 104 -5.62 2.99 3.65
C TYR A 104 -4.82 1.92 2.91
N TYR A 105 -4.89 2.00 1.58
CA TYR A 105 -3.88 1.43 0.70
C TYR A 105 -2.84 2.51 0.39
N ASN A 106 -1.55 2.26 0.62
CA ASN A 106 -0.48 3.24 0.39
C ASN A 106 0.47 2.76 -0.72
N ASP A 107 0.83 3.63 -1.67
CA ASP A 107 1.73 3.27 -2.78
C ASP A 107 2.35 4.53 -3.41
N TYR A 108 3.46 4.34 -4.13
CA TYR A 108 4.12 5.34 -4.97
C TYR A 108 3.81 5.14 -6.45
N ASN A 109 4.13 6.13 -7.28
CA ASN A 109 3.87 6.14 -8.73
C ASN A 109 2.39 5.93 -9.07
N ILE A 110 1.50 6.25 -8.13
CA ILE A 110 0.05 6.21 -8.28
C ILE A 110 -0.57 7.59 -8.04
N GLU A 111 0.23 8.64 -7.90
CA GLU A 111 -0.18 10.02 -7.67
C GLU A 111 -0.97 10.54 -8.88
N GLY A 112 -0.43 10.29 -10.09
CA GLY A 112 -1.02 10.69 -11.36
C GLY A 112 -1.78 9.57 -12.06
N MET A 113 -2.60 9.94 -13.05
CA MET A 113 -3.17 8.96 -13.98
C MET A 113 -2.05 8.16 -14.67
N GLY A 114 -2.28 6.86 -14.86
CA GLY A 114 -1.28 5.97 -15.42
C GLY A 114 -1.65 4.52 -15.17
N SER A 115 -0.88 3.60 -15.73
CA SER A 115 -1.17 2.17 -15.62
C SER A 115 -1.12 1.66 -14.18
N LYS A 116 -0.06 1.99 -13.42
CA LYS A 116 0.03 1.60 -12.00
C LYS A 116 -1.13 2.16 -11.18
N ALA A 117 -1.47 3.44 -11.38
CA ALA A 117 -2.63 4.06 -10.74
C ALA A 117 -3.95 3.40 -11.16
N ASN A 118 -4.10 2.98 -12.42
CA ASN A 118 -5.30 2.27 -12.90
C ASN A 118 -5.41 0.89 -12.25
N SER A 119 -4.31 0.14 -12.18
CA SER A 119 -4.22 -1.15 -11.50
C SER A 119 -4.54 -1.04 -10.01
N ALA A 120 -3.97 -0.04 -9.31
CA ALA A 120 -4.27 0.25 -7.92
C ALA A 120 -5.75 0.57 -7.70
N PHE A 121 -6.33 1.43 -8.56
CA PHE A 121 -7.74 1.78 -8.49
C PHE A 121 -8.67 0.58 -8.72
N GLN A 122 -8.33 -0.29 -9.70
CA GLN A 122 -9.06 -1.54 -9.94
C GLN A 122 -8.97 -2.49 -8.74
N LEU A 123 -7.78 -2.63 -8.13
CA LEU A 123 -7.56 -3.49 -6.96
C LEU A 123 -8.39 -3.06 -5.76
N ILE A 124 -8.37 -1.77 -5.39
CA ILE A 124 -9.13 -1.27 -4.23
C ILE A 124 -10.65 -1.34 -4.47
N THR A 125 -11.10 -1.11 -5.71
CA THR A 125 -12.51 -1.19 -6.09
C THR A 125 -12.98 -2.65 -6.07
N TRP A 126 -12.17 -3.56 -6.61
CA TRP A 126 -12.42 -5.00 -6.51
C TRP A 126 -12.52 -5.43 -5.05
N ALA A 127 -11.54 -5.08 -4.20
CA ALA A 127 -11.54 -5.45 -2.80
C ALA A 127 -12.78 -4.94 -2.06
N ARG A 128 -13.21 -3.69 -2.30
CA ARG A 128 -14.48 -3.16 -1.76
C ARG A 128 -15.69 -3.96 -2.23
N SER A 129 -15.74 -4.34 -3.51
CA SER A 129 -16.82 -5.20 -4.03
C SER A 129 -16.86 -6.59 -3.38
N GLN A 130 -15.74 -7.04 -2.80
CA GLN A 130 -15.62 -8.29 -2.06
C GLN A 130 -15.82 -8.12 -0.53
N GLY A 131 -16.29 -6.95 -0.07
CA GLY A 131 -16.63 -6.69 1.33
C GLY A 131 -15.49 -6.11 2.18
N ALA A 132 -14.35 -5.74 1.59
CA ALA A 132 -13.31 -5.02 2.32
C ALA A 132 -13.71 -3.57 2.60
N ILE A 133 -13.45 -3.08 3.81
CA ILE A 133 -13.60 -1.67 4.15
C ILE A 133 -12.27 -0.96 3.88
N ILE A 134 -12.28 -0.08 2.88
CA ILE A 134 -11.13 0.75 2.49
C ILE A 134 -11.60 2.20 2.48
N HIS A 135 -11.01 3.03 3.34
CA HIS A 135 -11.43 4.41 3.51
C HIS A 135 -10.75 5.35 2.53
N GLY A 136 -9.51 5.05 2.15
CA GLY A 136 -8.79 5.90 1.22
C GLY A 136 -7.49 5.32 0.69
N VAL A 137 -6.78 6.17 -0.04
CA VAL A 137 -5.49 5.86 -0.65
C VAL A 137 -4.42 6.84 -0.16
N GLY A 138 -3.31 6.31 0.33
CA GLY A 138 -2.09 7.07 0.56
C GLY A 138 -1.28 7.17 -0.74
N LEU A 139 -0.98 8.39 -1.13
CA LEU A 139 -0.18 8.74 -2.29
C LEU A 139 1.18 9.18 -1.74
N GLN A 140 2.21 8.33 -1.88
CA GLN A 140 3.52 8.54 -1.25
C GLN A 140 4.12 9.89 -1.65
N TRP A 141 4.07 10.22 -2.94
CA TRP A 141 4.52 11.51 -3.46
C TRP A 141 6.04 11.73 -3.34
N HIS A 142 6.82 10.66 -3.50
CA HIS A 142 8.26 10.77 -3.76
C HIS A 142 8.47 11.35 -5.15
N VAL A 143 8.88 12.62 -5.24
CA VAL A 143 8.98 13.33 -6.53
C VAL A 143 10.37 13.86 -6.80
N GLU A 144 10.68 14.04 -8.07
CA GLU A 144 11.89 14.70 -8.54
C GLU A 144 11.68 16.22 -8.65
N LEU A 145 12.75 17.02 -8.60
CA LEU A 145 12.69 18.49 -8.72
C LEU A 145 11.87 19.01 -9.92
N TRP A 146 11.79 18.26 -11.01
CA TRP A 146 11.10 18.66 -12.23
C TRP A 146 9.62 18.26 -12.26
N ALA A 147 9.09 17.61 -11.22
CA ALA A 147 7.67 17.32 -11.09
C ALA A 147 6.88 18.64 -10.96
N MET A 148 6.11 18.99 -11.99
CA MET A 148 5.23 20.16 -11.97
C MET A 148 3.79 19.76 -11.72
N LEU A 149 3.19 20.30 -10.66
CA LEU A 149 1.75 20.21 -10.41
C LEU A 149 1.04 21.42 -11.02
N ARG A 150 0.04 21.17 -11.86
CA ARG A 150 -0.80 22.16 -12.51
C ARG A 150 -2.26 21.78 -12.35
N SER A 151 -3.12 22.77 -12.16
CA SER A 151 -4.56 22.52 -12.13
C SER A 151 -5.01 21.79 -13.41
N GLY A 152 -5.73 20.68 -13.23
CA GLY A 152 -6.25 19.87 -14.35
C GLY A 152 -5.27 18.84 -14.91
N ASP A 153 -4.07 18.72 -14.35
CA ASP A 153 -3.12 17.68 -14.74
C ASP A 153 -3.55 16.27 -14.31
N GLN A 154 -2.72 15.28 -14.65
CA GLN A 154 -2.95 13.88 -14.32
C GLN A 154 -3.05 13.59 -12.81
N TYR A 155 -2.43 14.39 -11.95
CA TYR A 155 -2.48 14.23 -10.50
C TYR A 155 -3.83 14.71 -9.97
N CYS A 156 -4.29 15.89 -10.39
CA CYS A 156 -5.63 16.37 -10.08
C CYS A 156 -6.71 15.41 -10.58
N GLN A 157 -6.58 14.88 -11.80
CA GLN A 157 -7.53 13.93 -12.37
C GLN A 157 -7.63 12.64 -11.56
N ASN A 158 -6.51 12.10 -11.11
CA ASN A 158 -6.49 10.87 -10.32
C ASN A 158 -7.03 11.07 -8.90
N VAL A 159 -6.70 12.18 -8.25
CA VAL A 159 -7.31 12.56 -6.97
C VAL A 159 -8.82 12.73 -7.11
N GLN A 160 -9.29 13.41 -8.17
CA GLN A 160 -10.72 13.55 -8.44
C GLN A 160 -11.39 12.18 -8.64
N ARG A 161 -10.75 11.26 -9.39
CA ARG A 161 -11.24 9.89 -9.55
C ARG A 161 -11.41 9.15 -8.22
N LEU A 162 -10.49 9.32 -7.27
CA LEU A 162 -10.62 8.73 -5.93
C LEU A 162 -11.82 9.31 -5.18
N ILE A 163 -11.96 10.65 -5.17
CA ILE A 163 -13.05 11.37 -4.52
C ILE A 163 -14.41 10.95 -5.11
N ASP A 164 -14.53 10.91 -6.43
CA ASP A 164 -15.76 10.54 -7.15
C ASP A 164 -16.22 9.10 -6.83
N ASN A 165 -15.31 8.24 -6.37
CA ASN A 165 -15.59 6.86 -5.98
C ASN A 165 -15.64 6.67 -4.44
N GLY A 166 -15.71 7.78 -3.71
CA GLY A 166 -15.89 7.79 -2.26
C GLY A 166 -14.66 7.34 -1.47
N PHE A 167 -13.46 7.48 -2.04
CA PHE A 167 -12.21 7.30 -1.32
C PHE A 167 -11.68 8.64 -0.82
N GLU A 168 -11.20 8.66 0.42
CA GLU A 168 -10.30 9.71 0.88
C GLU A 168 -8.93 9.55 0.22
N PHE A 169 -8.13 10.61 0.21
CA PHE A 169 -6.71 10.52 -0.15
C PHE A 169 -5.85 11.23 0.90
N MET A 170 -4.60 10.80 1.03
CA MET A 170 -3.57 11.50 1.81
C MET A 170 -2.28 11.54 1.02
N VAL A 171 -1.57 12.66 1.08
CA VAL A 171 -0.13 12.71 0.74
C VAL A 171 0.62 12.17 1.95
N THR A 172 1.41 11.11 1.78
CA THR A 172 1.90 10.31 2.92
C THR A 172 3.40 10.38 3.16
N GLU A 173 4.23 10.55 2.13
CA GLU A 173 5.69 10.40 2.21
C GLU A 173 6.43 11.47 1.39
N LEU A 174 5.80 12.64 1.18
CA LEU A 174 6.31 13.69 0.30
C LEU A 174 7.75 14.09 0.62
N ASP A 175 8.62 13.88 -0.36
CA ASP A 175 9.94 14.47 -0.48
C ASP A 175 10.19 14.91 -1.93
N VAL A 176 11.19 15.78 -2.10
CA VAL A 176 11.62 16.26 -3.42
C VAL A 176 13.10 15.93 -3.58
N ALA A 177 13.39 14.92 -4.39
CA ALA A 177 14.73 14.47 -4.68
C ALA A 177 15.50 15.52 -5.50
N LEU A 178 16.71 15.82 -5.05
CA LEU A 178 17.70 16.63 -5.77
C LEU A 178 18.59 15.68 -6.57
N PRO A 179 18.83 15.91 -7.87
CA PRO A 179 19.76 15.11 -8.64
C PRO A 179 21.16 15.25 -8.05
N MET A 180 21.91 14.15 -7.98
CA MET A 180 23.23 14.11 -7.36
C MET A 180 24.22 13.31 -8.20
N ASN A 181 25.48 13.74 -8.21
CA ASN A 181 26.58 12.91 -8.72
C ASN A 181 26.93 11.81 -7.71
N GLY A 182 26.93 10.54 -8.13
CA GLY A 182 27.42 9.43 -7.29
C GLY A 182 26.47 8.93 -6.20
N SER A 183 25.16 9.19 -6.36
CA SER A 183 24.03 8.59 -5.62
C SER A 183 23.92 8.82 -4.10
N LYS A 184 24.84 9.52 -3.43
CA LYS A 184 24.69 9.97 -2.03
C LYS A 184 25.38 11.32 -1.76
N PRO A 185 24.72 12.28 -1.07
CA PRO A 185 25.40 13.49 -0.58
C PRO A 185 26.42 13.09 0.48
N GLN A 186 27.70 13.35 0.22
CA GLN A 186 28.75 13.33 1.23
C GLN A 186 29.03 14.75 1.74
N ASN A 187 28.78 15.79 0.94
CA ASN A 187 28.93 17.20 1.32
C ASN A 187 28.06 18.15 0.45
N ALA A 188 28.02 19.43 0.82
CA ALA A 188 27.16 20.45 0.19
C ALA A 188 27.46 20.75 -1.29
N ASN A 189 28.61 20.32 -1.82
CA ASN A 189 28.98 20.52 -3.22
C ASN A 189 28.57 19.34 -4.13
N ASP A 190 27.91 18.32 -3.59
CA ASP A 190 27.48 17.15 -4.37
C ASP A 190 26.13 17.38 -5.10
N LEU A 191 25.50 18.55 -4.87
CA LEU A 191 24.28 19.05 -5.51
C LEU A 191 24.54 19.63 -6.90
#